data_AF-A0A532CYG9-F1
#
_entry.id   AF-A0A532CYG9-F1
#
_cell.length_a   1.000
_cell.length_b   1.000
_cell.length_c   1.000
_cell.angle_alpha   90.00
_cell.angle_beta   90.00
_cell.angle_gamma   90.00
#
_symmetry.space_group_name_H-M   'P 1'
#
loop_
_entity.id
_entity.type
_entity.pdbx_description
1 polymer ?
#
loop_
_entity_poly.entity_id
_entity_poly.type
_entity_poly.pdbx_seq_one_letter_code
_entity_poly.pdbx_strand_id
1 'polypeptide(L)'
;MSLSKRLDQNPARTRVLLSGSEPSAGLQQQHCQRCAKAWWPRQPHTPVRCPGCKSPYWDKPRRLRQAATPSNESVNKEALGNSLGQTLTKAHEREDDHQRDHEDRSLAHALHMLKAMKAAGRTWQEMADRLEREFGTTLEKDQLKALVR
;
A
#
# COMPACT_ATOMS: atom_id res chain seq x y z
N MET A 1 -15.25 21.94 -28.00
CA MET A 1 -16.47 22.09 -27.18
C MET A 1 -16.36 21.14 -25.98
N SER A 2 -16.10 21.74 -24.82
CA SER A 2 -16.31 21.32 -23.42
C SER A 2 -16.07 19.88 -22.92
N LEU A 3 -15.17 19.84 -21.92
CA LEU A 3 -14.84 18.77 -20.97
C LEU A 3 -15.99 18.43 -19.99
N SER A 4 -15.78 17.31 -19.28
CA SER A 4 -16.22 17.07 -17.90
C SER A 4 -17.70 16.82 -17.66
N LYS A 5 -18.05 15.60 -17.18
CA LYS A 5 -19.16 15.31 -16.25
C LYS A 5 -19.39 13.80 -16.11
N ARG A 6 -18.48 13.00 -15.53
CA ARG A 6 -18.81 11.65 -14.98
C ARG A 6 -17.90 11.22 -13.83
N LEU A 7 -17.54 12.15 -12.95
CA LEU A 7 -17.12 11.82 -11.58
C LEU A 7 -18.25 12.29 -10.65
N ASP A 8 -18.45 11.58 -9.54
CA ASP A 8 -19.45 11.84 -8.49
C ASP A 8 -20.88 11.31 -8.66
N GLN A 9 -21.04 9.99 -8.82
CA GLN A 9 -22.26 9.32 -8.35
C GLN A 9 -21.96 7.92 -7.79
N ASN A 10 -21.14 7.84 -6.73
CA ASN A 10 -21.22 6.69 -5.83
C ASN A 10 -21.84 7.18 -4.53
N PRO A 11 -23.17 7.11 -4.36
CA PRO A 11 -23.82 7.60 -3.16
C PRO A 11 -23.28 6.79 -1.98
N ALA A 12 -22.77 7.49 -0.96
CA ALA A 12 -22.36 6.91 0.30
C ALA A 12 -23.44 5.91 0.75
N ARG A 13 -23.06 4.66 1.01
CA ARG A 13 -23.94 3.52 1.32
C ARG A 13 -24.87 3.84 2.49
N THR A 14 -25.97 4.53 2.26
CA THR A 14 -26.84 5.03 3.32
C THR A 14 -27.61 3.86 3.92
N ARG A 15 -27.42 3.60 5.22
CA ARG A 15 -28.18 2.56 5.93
C ARG A 15 -29.43 3.19 6.53
N VAL A 16 -30.58 2.93 5.93
CA VAL A 16 -31.89 3.32 6.49
C VAL A 16 -32.22 2.33 7.60
N LEU A 17 -32.29 2.80 8.84
CA LEU A 17 -32.86 2.01 9.93
C LEU A 17 -34.38 2.12 9.81
N LEU A 18 -35.05 0.99 9.51
CA LEU A 18 -36.51 0.90 9.63
C LEU A 18 -36.87 1.01 11.12
N SER A 19 -37.18 2.20 11.57
CA SER A 19 -37.78 2.44 12.89
C SER A 19 -38.76 3.58 12.72
N GLY A 20 -40.04 3.29 12.95
CA GLY A 20 -41.17 4.13 12.59
C GLY A 20 -41.09 5.54 13.17
N SER A 21 -41.62 6.48 12.38
CA SER A 21 -42.13 7.80 12.75
C SER A 21 -41.16 8.90 13.25
N GLU A 22 -39.94 8.99 12.73
CA GLU A 22 -39.10 10.21 12.82
C GLU A 22 -38.40 10.42 11.48
N PRO A 23 -38.12 11.67 11.05
CA PRO A 23 -37.41 11.93 9.80
C PRO A 23 -36.09 11.17 9.84
N SER A 24 -35.95 10.20 8.96
CA SER A 24 -34.81 9.28 8.92
C SER A 24 -33.55 10.08 8.60
N ALA A 25 -32.93 10.65 9.63
CA ALA A 25 -31.64 11.30 9.52
C ALA A 25 -30.67 10.22 9.05
N GLY A 26 -30.30 10.28 7.76
CA GLY A 26 -29.37 9.34 7.16
C GLY A 26 -28.05 9.41 7.93
N LEU A 27 -27.80 8.42 8.77
CA LEU A 27 -26.56 8.36 9.55
C LEU A 27 -25.42 8.13 8.57
N GLN A 28 -24.58 9.14 8.38
CA GLN A 28 -23.41 9.04 7.52
C GLN A 28 -22.32 8.22 8.21
N GLN A 29 -21.62 7.40 7.44
CA GLN A 29 -20.42 6.72 7.90
C GLN A 29 -19.37 7.75 8.29
N GLN A 30 -18.75 7.57 9.45
CA GLN A 30 -17.69 8.43 9.95
C GLN A 30 -16.35 7.70 9.87
N HIS A 31 -15.27 8.42 9.60
CA HIS A 31 -13.90 7.89 9.55
C HIS A 31 -12.97 8.68 10.46
N CYS A 32 -12.00 7.99 11.07
CA CYS A 32 -11.00 8.64 11.92
C CYS A 32 -9.79 9.08 11.10
N GLN A 33 -9.47 10.37 11.13
CA GLN A 33 -8.28 10.96 10.49
C GLN A 33 -6.95 10.58 11.15
N ARG A 34 -6.97 9.86 12.29
CA ARG A 34 -5.76 9.42 13.01
C ARG A 34 -5.45 7.94 12.83
N CYS A 35 -6.47 7.07 12.82
CA CYS A 35 -6.29 5.62 12.76
C CYS A 35 -7.03 4.97 11.58
N ALA A 36 -7.63 5.75 10.69
CA ALA A 36 -8.37 5.31 9.50
C ALA A 36 -9.56 4.36 9.74
N LYS A 37 -9.96 4.13 11.00
CA LYS A 37 -11.12 3.28 11.32
C LYS A 37 -12.40 3.98 10.89
N ALA A 38 -13.24 3.27 10.12
CA ALA A 38 -14.60 3.70 9.79
C ALA A 38 -15.63 3.08 10.75
N TRP A 39 -16.69 3.83 11.07
CA TRP A 39 -17.82 3.34 11.88
C TRP A 39 -19.13 4.01 11.49
N TRP A 40 -20.24 3.35 11.85
CA TRP A 40 -21.58 3.90 11.71
C TRP A 40 -22.03 4.45 13.07
N PRO A 41 -22.30 5.76 13.21
CA PRO A 41 -22.82 6.29 14.46
C PRO A 41 -24.21 5.69 14.74
N ARG A 42 -24.54 5.48 16.02
CA ARG A 42 -25.86 4.97 16.44
C ARG A 42 -26.88 6.08 16.71
N GLN A 43 -26.38 7.29 16.88
CA GLN A 43 -27.15 8.50 17.16
C GLN A 43 -26.75 9.58 16.14
N PRO A 44 -27.61 10.56 15.85
CA PRO A 44 -27.29 11.65 14.93
C PRO A 44 -26.17 12.57 15.45
N HIS A 45 -25.85 12.50 16.74
CA HIS A 45 -24.78 13.30 17.34
C HIS A 45 -23.39 12.78 16.96
N THR A 46 -22.46 13.71 16.73
CA THR A 46 -21.05 13.40 16.48
C THR A 46 -20.40 12.75 17.70
N PRO A 47 -19.67 11.64 17.55
CA PRO A 47 -19.04 10.99 18.70
C PRO A 47 -17.95 11.89 19.29
N VAL A 48 -17.80 11.88 20.61
CA VAL A 48 -16.72 12.63 21.29
C VAL A 48 -15.37 11.97 21.08
N ARG A 49 -15.32 10.64 20.86
CA ARG A 49 -14.07 9.87 20.75
C ARG A 49 -14.14 8.84 19.63
N CYS A 50 -13.00 8.57 19.00
CA CYS A 50 -12.88 7.49 18.03
C CYS A 50 -13.11 6.11 18.70
N PRO A 51 -13.93 5.21 18.14
CA PRO A 51 -14.09 3.85 18.67
C PRO A 51 -12.85 2.96 18.50
N GLY A 52 -11.95 3.31 17.57
CA GLY A 52 -10.68 2.60 17.36
C GLY A 52 -9.59 3.08 18.32
N CYS A 53 -9.10 4.30 18.12
CA CYS A 53 -7.95 4.83 18.87
C CYS A 53 -8.31 5.60 20.16
N LYS A 54 -9.60 5.74 20.50
CA LYS A 54 -10.11 6.51 21.66
C LYS A 54 -9.72 8.00 21.66
N SER A 55 -9.16 8.51 20.57
CA SER A 55 -8.78 9.92 20.42
C SER A 55 -10.01 10.83 20.40
N PRO A 56 -10.02 11.94 21.15
CA PRO A 56 -11.05 12.96 21.02
C PRO A 56 -10.96 13.71 19.68
N TYR A 57 -9.74 13.91 19.17
CA TYR A 57 -9.47 14.59 17.90
C TYR A 57 -9.53 13.63 16.70
N TRP A 58 -10.62 12.88 16.57
CA TRP A 58 -10.75 11.88 15.51
C TRP A 58 -11.06 12.50 14.13
N ASP A 59 -11.62 13.70 14.14
CA ASP A 59 -12.00 14.57 13.03
C ASP A 59 -10.81 15.38 12.46
N LYS A 60 -9.71 15.47 13.22
CA LYS A 60 -8.55 16.28 12.87
C LYS A 60 -7.39 15.40 12.40
N PRO A 61 -6.73 15.75 11.27
CA PRO A 61 -5.50 15.07 10.88
C PRO A 61 -4.43 15.31 11.94
N ARG A 62 -3.54 14.33 12.11
CA ARG A 62 -2.35 14.51 12.95
C ARG A 62 -1.52 15.63 12.29
N ARG A 63 -1.17 16.68 13.04
CA ARG A 63 -0.21 17.67 12.56
C ARG A 63 1.07 16.93 12.19
N LEU A 64 1.32 16.79 10.90
CA LEU A 64 2.60 16.28 10.42
C LEU A 64 3.62 17.30 10.90
N ARG A 65 4.55 16.86 11.76
CA ARG A 65 5.72 17.65 12.07
C ARG A 65 6.41 17.78 10.72
N GLN A 66 6.32 18.96 10.10
CA GLN A 66 6.96 19.22 8.81
C GLN A 66 8.43 18.86 8.99
N ALA A 67 8.84 17.72 8.44
CA ALA A 67 10.24 17.42 8.28
C ALA A 67 10.74 18.47 7.28
N ALA A 68 11.54 19.40 7.76
CA ALA A 68 12.12 20.47 6.96
C ALA A 68 12.81 19.85 5.74
N THR A 69 12.23 20.07 4.56
CA THR A 69 12.96 19.99 3.29
C THR A 69 13.29 21.43 2.92
N PRO A 70 14.59 21.81 2.83
CA PRO A 70 14.97 23.13 2.37
C PRO A 70 14.70 23.20 0.87
N SER A 71 13.71 24.01 0.50
CA SER A 71 13.44 24.43 -0.87
C SER A 71 14.59 25.30 -1.37
N ASN A 72 15.44 24.74 -2.24
CA ASN A 72 16.39 25.50 -3.05
C ASN A 72 16.03 25.26 -4.52
N GLU A 73 15.00 25.97 -4.98
CA GLU A 73 14.48 25.87 -6.35
C GLU A 73 15.03 27.04 -7.17
N SER A 74 16.17 26.78 -7.82
CA SER A 74 16.73 27.67 -8.85
C SER A 74 16.28 27.21 -10.23
N VAL A 75 15.63 28.13 -10.92
CA VAL A 75 15.03 28.02 -12.25
C VAL A 75 16.06 27.59 -13.31
N ASN A 76 15.73 26.56 -14.10
CA ASN A 76 16.15 26.47 -15.50
C ASN A 76 15.00 25.93 -16.36
N LYS A 77 14.48 26.82 -17.21
CA LYS A 77 13.45 26.57 -18.21
C LYS A 77 14.09 25.91 -19.43
N GLU A 78 14.16 24.58 -19.50
CA GLU A 78 14.56 23.89 -20.74
C GLU A 78 14.14 22.42 -20.87
N ALA A 79 13.03 22.01 -20.23
CA ALA A 79 12.51 20.64 -20.36
C ALA A 79 11.00 20.62 -20.69
N LEU A 80 10.64 21.30 -21.77
CA LEU A 80 9.37 21.12 -22.51
C LEU A 80 9.31 19.76 -23.24
N GLY A 81 9.76 18.68 -22.58
CA GLY A 81 9.85 17.31 -23.12
C GLY A 81 9.29 16.21 -22.23
N ASN A 82 9.05 16.45 -20.93
CA ASN A 82 8.71 15.36 -20.00
C ASN A 82 7.27 15.41 -19.45
N SER A 83 6.43 16.29 -20.00
CA SER A 83 5.00 16.41 -19.64
C SER A 83 4.12 15.28 -20.23
N LEU A 84 4.75 14.17 -20.66
CA LEU A 84 4.10 12.96 -21.18
C LEU A 84 4.53 11.70 -20.41
N GLY A 85 4.93 11.85 -19.14
CA GLY A 85 5.39 10.73 -18.29
C GLY A 85 4.62 10.46 -17.00
N GLN A 86 3.72 11.36 -16.55
CA GLN A 86 3.15 11.25 -15.17
C GLN A 86 1.66 10.92 -15.08
N THR A 87 0.94 10.84 -16.19
CA THR A 87 -0.45 10.34 -16.20
C THR A 87 -0.55 8.81 -16.35
N LEU A 88 0.57 8.09 -16.44
CA LEU A 88 0.59 6.64 -16.65
C LEU A 88 0.89 5.81 -15.39
N THR A 89 1.30 6.42 -14.27
CA THR A 89 1.67 5.68 -13.04
C THR A 89 0.51 5.35 -12.10
N LYS A 90 -0.74 5.74 -12.41
CA LYS A 90 -1.89 5.54 -11.50
C LYS A 90 -2.94 4.54 -11.99
N ALA A 91 -2.63 3.80 -13.06
CA ALA A 91 -3.47 2.70 -13.57
C ALA A 91 -2.83 1.31 -13.40
N HIS A 92 -1.57 1.19 -12.95
CA HIS A 92 -0.88 -0.09 -12.76
C HIS A 92 -0.81 -0.61 -11.31
N GLU A 93 -1.27 0.13 -10.30
CA GLU A 93 -1.21 -0.36 -8.90
C GLU A 93 -2.30 -1.39 -8.53
N ARG A 94 -3.09 -1.89 -9.48
CA ARG A 94 -4.10 -2.93 -9.23
C ARG A 94 -3.73 -4.32 -9.75
N GLU A 95 -2.58 -4.46 -10.40
CA GLU A 95 -2.08 -5.76 -10.88
C GLU A 95 -0.87 -6.28 -10.05
N ASP A 96 -0.31 -5.44 -9.17
CA ASP A 96 0.96 -5.70 -8.47
C ASP A 96 0.88 -6.45 -7.13
N ASP A 97 -0.32 -6.71 -6.58
CA ASP A 97 -0.44 -7.46 -5.32
C ASP A 97 -0.25 -8.98 -5.53
N HIS A 98 -0.67 -9.53 -6.68
CA HIS A 98 -0.54 -10.98 -6.94
C HIS A 98 0.87 -11.39 -7.38
N GLN A 99 1.66 -10.45 -7.92
CA GLN A 99 3.03 -10.73 -8.34
C GLN A 99 3.98 -10.76 -7.13
N ARG A 100 3.74 -9.92 -6.13
CA ARG A 100 4.52 -9.86 -4.89
C ARG A 100 4.41 -11.14 -4.05
N ASP A 101 3.19 -11.70 -3.95
CA ASP A 101 2.96 -13.00 -3.29
C ASP A 101 3.68 -14.16 -4.02
N HIS A 102 3.83 -14.07 -5.35
CA HIS A 102 4.53 -15.08 -6.14
C HIS A 102 6.06 -15.00 -5.96
N GLU A 103 6.61 -13.79 -5.90
CA GLU A 103 8.04 -13.55 -5.69
C GLU A 103 8.50 -13.97 -4.29
N ASP A 104 7.71 -13.65 -3.26
CA ASP A 104 7.98 -14.06 -1.87
C ASP A 104 7.97 -15.60 -1.72
N ARG A 105 7.04 -16.27 -2.42
CA ARG A 105 6.98 -17.74 -2.46
C ARG A 105 8.18 -18.35 -3.20
N SER A 106 8.65 -17.67 -4.24
CA SER A 106 9.84 -18.08 -5.01
C SER A 106 11.12 -17.95 -4.19
N LEU A 107 11.28 -16.86 -3.44
CA LEU A 107 12.43 -16.63 -2.57
C LEU A 107 12.47 -17.62 -1.39
N ALA A 108 11.33 -17.86 -0.75
CA ALA A 108 11.23 -18.88 0.30
C ALA A 108 11.61 -20.28 -0.21
N HIS A 109 11.19 -20.62 -1.44
CA HIS A 109 11.55 -21.87 -2.09
C HIS A 109 13.06 -21.96 -2.36
N ALA A 110 13.67 -20.90 -2.89
CA ALA A 110 15.12 -20.81 -3.13
C ALA A 110 15.92 -21.03 -1.84
N LEU A 111 15.52 -20.39 -0.73
CA LEU A 111 16.16 -20.54 0.58
C LEU A 111 16.03 -21.96 1.14
N HIS A 112 14.87 -22.58 0.98
CA HIS A 112 14.65 -23.96 1.41
C HIS A 112 15.54 -24.94 0.63
N MET A 113 15.65 -24.75 -0.69
CA MET A 113 16.53 -25.55 -1.55
C MET A 113 18.00 -25.39 -1.16
N LEU A 114 18.47 -24.16 -0.94
CA LEU A 114 19.83 -23.88 -0.49
C LEU A 114 20.15 -24.59 0.84
N LYS A 115 19.23 -24.56 1.80
CA LYS A 115 19.38 -25.27 3.08
C LYS A 115 19.48 -26.77 2.89
N ALA A 116 18.63 -27.36 2.05
CA ALA A 116 18.64 -28.79 1.75
C ALA A 116 19.95 -29.23 1.07
N MET A 117 20.45 -28.47 0.10
CA MET A 117 21.70 -28.76 -0.60
C MET A 117 22.91 -28.63 0.33
N LYS A 118 22.91 -27.64 1.24
CA LYS A 118 23.95 -27.49 2.26
C LYS A 118 23.93 -28.65 3.25
N ALA A 119 22.75 -29.10 3.68
CA ALA A 119 22.62 -30.27 4.54
C ALA A 119 23.10 -31.57 3.85
N ALA A 120 22.96 -31.66 2.52
CA ALA A 120 23.47 -32.76 1.71
C ALA A 120 24.98 -32.70 1.41
N GLY A 121 25.69 -31.68 1.90
CA GLY A 121 27.14 -31.54 1.70
C GLY A 121 27.56 -31.15 0.27
N ARG A 122 26.64 -30.59 -0.53
CA ARG A 122 26.95 -30.10 -1.89
C ARG A 122 27.95 -28.95 -1.85
N THR A 123 28.70 -28.78 -2.94
CA THR A 123 29.62 -27.65 -3.08
C THR A 123 28.87 -26.35 -3.38
N TRP A 124 29.46 -25.20 -3.03
CA TRP A 124 28.87 -23.89 -3.32
C TRP A 124 28.72 -23.63 -4.83
N GLN A 125 29.58 -24.21 -5.65
CA GLN A 125 29.52 -24.11 -7.11
C GLN A 125 28.24 -24.78 -7.64
N GLU A 126 27.95 -26.01 -7.20
CA GLU A 126 26.72 -26.71 -7.58
C GLU A 126 25.45 -25.99 -7.11
N MET A 127 25.50 -25.31 -5.95
CA MET A 127 24.37 -24.50 -5.47
C MET A 127 24.15 -23.26 -6.35
N ALA A 128 25.23 -22.60 -6.77
CA ALA A 128 25.16 -21.44 -7.66
C ALA A 128 24.60 -21.82 -9.04
N ASP A 129 25.15 -22.87 -9.66
CA ASP A 129 24.69 -23.35 -10.98
C ASP A 129 23.19 -23.73 -10.97
N ARG A 130 22.71 -24.26 -9.84
CA ARG A 130 21.31 -24.66 -9.70
C ARG A 130 20.37 -23.48 -9.45
N LEU A 131 20.80 -22.48 -8.69
CA LEU A 131 20.07 -21.22 -8.53
C LEU A 131 19.97 -20.44 -9.84
N GLU A 132 21.04 -20.44 -10.63
CA GLU A 132 21.04 -19.84 -11.95
C GLU A 132 20.04 -20.55 -12.87
N ARG A 133 19.99 -21.89 -12.81
CA ARG A 133 19.04 -22.69 -13.61
C ARG A 133 17.58 -22.51 -13.19
N GLU A 134 17.29 -22.45 -11.89
CA GLU A 134 15.90 -22.42 -11.38
C GLU A 134 15.34 -21.00 -11.25
N PHE A 135 16.19 -20.02 -10.95
CA PHE A 135 15.77 -18.64 -10.66
C PHE A 135 16.42 -17.59 -11.57
N GLY A 136 17.34 -17.98 -12.46
CA GLY A 136 18.02 -17.05 -13.36
C GLY A 136 18.92 -16.04 -12.65
N THR A 137 19.29 -16.32 -11.40
CA THR A 137 20.09 -15.40 -10.56
C THR A 137 21.52 -15.91 -10.40
N THR A 138 22.48 -15.05 -10.72
CA THR A 138 23.91 -15.29 -10.46
C THR A 138 24.25 -14.70 -9.10
N LEU A 139 24.55 -15.54 -8.12
CA LEU A 139 24.94 -15.11 -6.78
C LEU A 139 26.40 -15.48 -6.52
N GLU A 140 27.18 -14.53 -6.00
CA GLU A 140 28.56 -14.82 -5.62
C GLU A 140 28.62 -15.74 -4.39
N LYS A 141 29.74 -16.48 -4.26
CA LYS A 141 29.95 -17.44 -3.17
C LYS A 141 29.76 -16.81 -1.78
N ASP A 142 30.16 -15.56 -1.58
CA ASP A 142 30.02 -14.88 -0.30
C ASP A 142 28.58 -14.43 -0.02
N GLN A 143 27.80 -14.13 -1.06
CA GLN A 143 26.35 -13.86 -0.95
C GLN A 143 25.59 -15.14 -0.58
N LEU A 144 25.94 -16.26 -1.20
CA LEU A 144 25.38 -17.58 -0.87
C LEU A 144 25.67 -17.97 0.58
N LYS A 145 26.88 -17.73 1.08
CA LYS A 145 27.21 -17.96 2.49
C LYS A 145 26.41 -17.09 3.44
N ALA A 146 26.14 -15.83 3.08
CA ALA A 146 25.36 -14.90 3.90
C ALA A 146 23.89 -15.33 4.02
N LEU A 147 23.31 -15.89 2.96
CA LEU A 147 21.92 -16.34 2.91
C LEU A 147 21.64 -17.61 3.73
N VAL A 148 22.64 -18.48 3.91
CA VAL A 148 22.51 -19.77 4.61
C VAL A 148 23.21 -19.75 5.98
N ARG A 149 23.41 -18.55 6.55
CA ARG A 149 24.04 -18.39 7.86
C ARG A 149 23.09 -18.67 9.00
#